data_AF-A0A9P1JY29-F1
#
_entry.id   AF-A0A9P1JY29-F1
#
_cell.length_a   1.000
_cell.length_b   1.000
_cell.length_c   1.000
_cell.angle_alpha   90.00
_cell.angle_beta   90.00
_cell.angle_gamma   90.00
#
_symmetry.space_group_name_H-M   'P 1'
#
loop_
_entity.id
_entity.type
_entity.pdbx_description
1 polymer ?
#
loop_
_entity_poly.entity_id
_entity_poly.type
_entity_poly.pdbx_seq_one_letter_code
_entity_poly.pdbx_strand_id
1 'polypeptide(L)'
;MFAVVLDGKPVGIRTVNVLLDYPGPKYKRSVFVNSGHAFNLAERLNKIFRTDAFKVMKMTFGDIVTEEELATLREYGQVNLAERHS
;
A
#
# COMPACT_ATOMS: atom_id res chain seq x y z
N MET A 1 8.63 -10.02 0.12
CA MET A 1 7.15 -10.00 0.17
C MET A 1 6.62 -9.41 -1.13
N PHE A 2 5.34 -9.60 -1.45
CA PHE A 2 4.69 -9.07 -2.66
C PHE A 2 3.44 -8.31 -2.27
N ALA A 3 3.26 -7.10 -2.79
CA ALA A 3 2.08 -6.28 -2.54
C ALA A 3 1.33 -5.98 -3.83
N VAL A 4 0.01 -5.92 -3.77
CA VAL A 4 -0.80 -5.40 -4.87
C VAL A 4 -0.85 -3.88 -4.75
N VAL A 5 -0.56 -3.18 -5.84
CA VAL A 5 -0.54 -1.71 -5.96
C VAL A 5 -1.48 -1.28 -7.08
N LEU A 6 -2.00 -0.06 -6.99
CA LEU A 6 -2.80 0.58 -8.03
C LEU A 6 -2.00 1.77 -8.57
N ASP A 7 -1.64 1.76 -9.86
CA ASP A 7 -0.85 2.83 -10.49
C ASP A 7 0.43 3.22 -9.72
N GLY A 8 1.13 2.20 -9.20
CA GLY A 8 2.35 2.39 -8.42
C GLY A 8 2.13 2.89 -6.99
N LYS A 9 0.88 3.09 -6.56
CA LYS A 9 0.54 3.49 -5.20
C LYS A 9 0.08 2.29 -4.37
N PRO A 10 0.47 2.21 -3.08
CA PRO A 10 -0.03 1.17 -2.20
C PRO A 10 -1.54 1.30 -2.01
N VAL A 11 -2.26 0.17 -2.05
CA VAL A 11 -3.72 0.15 -1.90
C VAL A 11 -4.13 -0.64 -0.65
N GLY A 12 -5.06 -0.05 0.11
CA GLY A 12 -5.78 -0.72 1.19
C GLY A 12 -7.04 -1.39 0.64
N ILE A 13 -7.17 -2.70 0.81
CA ILE A 13 -8.33 -3.44 0.31
C ILE A 13 -9.30 -3.69 1.46
N ARG A 14 -10.54 -3.21 1.30
CA ARG A 14 -11.64 -3.46 2.22
C ARG A 14 -12.73 -4.23 1.49
N THR A 15 -13.17 -5.34 2.08
CA THR A 15 -14.40 -6.01 1.65
C THR A 15 -15.50 -5.57 2.61
N VAL A 16 -16.60 -5.04 2.09
CA VAL A 16 -17.75 -4.63 2.90
C VAL A 16 -18.93 -5.51 2.55
N ASN A 17 -19.47 -6.21 3.53
CA ASN A 17 -20.79 -6.82 3.46
C ASN A 17 -21.71 -6.08 4.44
N VAL A 18 -22.59 -5.26 3.88
CA VAL A 18 -23.45 -4.29 4.60
C VAL A 18 -24.32 -4.96 5.68
N LEU A 19 -24.63 -6.25 5.54
CA LEU A 19 -25.52 -6.98 6.44
C LEU A 19 -24.80 -7.73 7.58
N LEU A 20 -23.47 -7.91 7.51
CA LEU A 20 -22.73 -8.83 8.39
C LEU A 20 -21.48 -8.21 9.04
N ASP A 21 -21.03 -7.03 8.61
CA ASP A 21 -19.81 -6.40 9.14
C ASP A 21 -20.07 -5.66 10.47
N TYR A 22 -20.28 -6.42 11.54
CA TYR A 22 -20.28 -5.92 12.93
C TYR A 22 -19.16 -6.60 13.73
N PRO A 23 -18.36 -5.90 14.55
CA PRO A 23 -18.47 -4.49 14.96
C PRO A 23 -17.78 -3.51 14.00
N GLY A 24 -17.31 -3.97 12.85
CA GLY A 24 -16.79 -3.08 11.83
C GLY A 24 -16.05 -3.78 10.70
N PRO A 25 -15.85 -3.04 9.60
CA PRO A 25 -15.13 -3.54 8.43
C PRO A 25 -13.68 -3.93 8.74
N LYS A 26 -13.32 -5.19 8.47
CA LYS A 26 -11.94 -5.66 8.61
C LYS A 26 -11.15 -5.41 7.32
N TYR A 27 -10.04 -4.68 7.42
CA TYR A 27 -9.10 -4.50 6.32
C TYR A 27 -8.44 -5.83 5.96
N LYS A 28 -8.44 -6.17 4.66
CA LYS A 28 -7.70 -7.33 4.17
C LYS A 28 -6.26 -6.92 3.92
N ARG A 29 -5.32 -7.80 4.30
CA ARG A 29 -3.90 -7.64 4.00
C ARG A 29 -3.71 -7.68 2.48
N SER A 30 -3.10 -6.63 1.91
CA SER A 30 -2.72 -6.55 0.49
C SER A 30 -1.29 -7.03 0.21
N VAL A 31 -0.60 -7.52 1.24
CA VAL A 31 0.78 -8.04 1.20
C VAL A 31 0.78 -9.56 1.41
N PHE A 32 1.50 -10.26 0.54
CA PHE A 32 1.59 -11.71 0.48
C PHE A 32 3.05 -12.15 0.54
N VAL A 33 3.30 -13.31 1.16
CA VAL A 33 4.64 -13.93 1.16
C VAL A 33 4.94 -14.55 -0.21
N ASN A 34 3.93 -15.18 -0.81
CA ASN A 34 4.01 -15.80 -2.13
C ASN A 34 3.45 -14.86 -3.21
N SER A 35 4.17 -14.74 -4.33
CA SER A 35 3.78 -13.95 -5.50
C SER A 35 2.50 -14.45 -6.17
N GLY A 36 2.27 -15.77 -6.20
CA GLY A 36 1.09 -16.36 -6.84
C GLY A 36 -0.22 -15.85 -6.26
N HIS A 37 -0.30 -15.70 -4.94
CA HIS A 37 -1.50 -15.13 -4.29
C HIS A 37 -1.70 -13.65 -4.61
N ALA A 38 -0.61 -12.89 -4.74
CA ALA A 38 -0.68 -11.48 -5.13
C ALA A 38 -1.16 -11.32 -6.58
N PHE A 39 -0.66 -12.15 -7.51
CA PHE A 39 -1.09 -12.13 -8.91
C PHE A 39 -2.56 -12.52 -9.08
N ASN A 40 -3.02 -13.58 -8.39
CA ASN A 40 -4.43 -13.98 -8.43
C ASN A 40 -5.36 -12.86 -7.93
N LEU A 41 -4.93 -12.12 -6.90
CA LEU A 41 -5.70 -10.98 -6.40
C LEU A 41 -5.70 -9.82 -7.39
N ALA A 42 -4.54 -9.46 -7.95
CA ALA A 42 -4.42 -8.40 -8.94
C ALA A 42 -5.28 -8.69 -10.19
N GLU A 43 -5.25 -9.92 -10.70
CA GLU A 43 -6.06 -10.36 -11.83
C GLU A 43 -7.56 -10.27 -11.50
N ARG A 44 -7.97 -10.70 -10.30
CA ARG A 44 -9.37 -10.61 -9.87
C ARG A 44 -9.84 -9.16 -9.77
N LEU A 45 -9.01 -8.26 -9.23
CA LEU A 45 -9.33 -6.84 -9.11
C LEU A 45 -9.41 -6.17 -10.48
N ASN A 46 -8.46 -6.46 -11.37
CA ASN A 46 -8.47 -6.00 -12.76
C ASN A 46 -9.77 -6.42 -13.48
N LYS A 47 -10.24 -7.66 -13.28
CA LYS A 47 -11.53 -8.13 -13.82
C LYS A 47 -12.74 -7.39 -13.24
N ILE A 48 -12.78 -7.18 -11.93
CA ILE A 48 -13.92 -6.52 -11.24
C ILE A 48 -14.04 -5.06 -11.67
N PHE A 49 -12.92 -4.33 -11.69
CA PHE A 49 -12.89 -2.89 -11.98
C PHE A 49 -12.63 -2.57 -13.45
N ARG A 50 -12.51 -3.60 -14.31
CA ARG A 50 -12.23 -3.47 -15.76
C ARG A 50 -11.02 -2.57 -16.03
N THR A 51 -9.93 -2.83 -15.32
CA THR A 51 -8.68 -2.07 -15.39
C THR A 51 -7.49 -3.03 -15.46
N ASP A 52 -6.33 -2.52 -15.84
CA ASP A 52 -5.03 -3.17 -15.82
C ASP A 52 -4.04 -2.46 -14.86
N ALA A 53 -4.55 -1.49 -14.09
CA ALA A 53 -3.79 -0.67 -13.16
C ALA A 53 -3.37 -1.44 -11.88
N PHE A 54 -4.03 -2.55 -11.54
CA PHE A 54 -3.60 -3.38 -10.41
C PHE A 54 -2.39 -4.23 -10.82
N LYS A 55 -1.25 -3.94 -10.19
CA LYS A 55 0.03 -4.61 -10.44
C LYS A 55 0.60 -5.18 -9.15
N VAL A 56 1.51 -6.14 -9.27
CA VAL A 56 2.22 -6.73 -8.13
C VAL A 56 3.61 -6.11 -8.03
N MET A 57 3.94 -5.57 -6.85
CA MET A 57 5.25 -5.03 -6.52
C MET A 57 5.98 -5.96 -5.56
N LYS A 58 7.26 -6.27 -5.84
CA LYS A 58 8.12 -6.97 -4.90
C LYS A 58 8.61 -5.99 -3.84
N MET A 59 8.25 -6.25 -2.59
CA MET A 59 8.75 -5.52 -1.44
C MET A 59 10.02 -6.19 -0.93
N THR A 60 11.12 -5.45 -0.94
CA THR A 60 12.32 -5.74 -0.15
C THR A 60 12.05 -5.37 1.30
N PHE A 61 12.64 -6.10 2.23
CA PHE A 61 12.62 -5.69 3.64
C PHE A 61 13.37 -4.35 3.71
N GLY A 62 12.64 -3.27 4.01
CA GLY A 62 13.23 -1.98 4.33
C GLY A 62 13.58 -1.92 5.82
N ASP A 63 14.18 -0.81 6.22
CA ASP A 63 14.50 -0.55 7.61
C ASP A 63 13.22 -0.41 8.44
N ILE A 64 13.31 -0.80 9.72
CA ILE A 64 12.26 -0.49 10.69
C ILE A 64 12.32 1.02 10.89
N VAL A 65 11.22 1.70 10.58
CA VAL A 65 11.12 3.14 10.73
C VAL A 65 10.24 3.45 11.93
N THR A 66 10.77 4.20 12.90
CA THR A 66 9.99 4.72 14.03
C THR A 66 9.35 6.07 13.69
N GLU A 67 8.33 6.44 14.47
CA GLU A 67 7.65 7.72 14.30
C GLU A 67 8.60 8.91 14.55
N GLU A 68 9.58 8.75 15.45
CA GLU A 68 10.60 9.76 15.74
C GLU A 68 11.55 9.96 14.56
N GLU A 69 11.97 8.88 13.90
CA GLU A 69 12.85 8.93 12.73
C GLU A 69 12.15 9.61 11.53
N LEU A 70 10.85 9.37 11.34
CA LEU A 70 10.05 10.03 10.31
C LEU A 70 9.84 11.52 10.56
N ALA A 71 9.61 11.91 11.82
CA ALA A 71 9.47 13.32 12.20
C ALA A 71 10.75 14.09 11.85
N THR A 72 11.90 13.51 12.19
CA THR A 72 13.22 14.11 11.94
C THR A 72 13.52 14.23 10.44
N LEU A 73 13.18 13.22 9.63
CA LEU A 73 13.36 13.26 8.17
C LEU A 73 12.43 14.24 7.46
N ARG A 74 11.19 14.42 7.97
CA ARG A 74 10.24 15.41 7.43
C ARG A 74 10.71 16.83 7.69
N GLU A 75 11.20 17.11 8.90
CA GLU A 75 11.83 18.40 9.21
C GLU A 75 13.06 18.62 8.33
N TYR A 76 13.95 17.63 8.20
CA TYR A 76 15.15 17.72 7.35
C TYR A 76 14.81 17.95 5.87
N GLY A 77 13.75 17.31 5.37
CA GLY A 77 13.25 17.50 4.00
C GLY A 77 12.64 18.89 3.75
N GLN A 78 12.04 19.51 4.77
CA GLN A 78 11.50 20.87 4.68
C GLN A 78 12.58 21.94 4.76
N VAL A 79 13.59 21.80 5.62
CA VAL A 79 14.71 22.77 5.71
C VAL A 79 15.54 22.79 4.42
N ASN A 80 15.87 21.63 3.84
CA ASN A 80 16.65 21.56 2.60
C ASN A 80 15.90 22.13 1.38
N LEU A 81 14.56 22.17 1.40
CA LEU A 81 13.76 22.78 0.34
C LEU A 81 13.66 24.30 0.53
N ALA A 82 13.61 24.79 1.77
CA ALA A 82 13.62 26.22 2.10
C ALA A 82 14.98 26.88 1.79
N GLU A 83 16.09 26.18 2.06
CA GLU A 83 17.46 26.68 1.81
C GLU A 83 17.83 26.74 0.32
N ARG A 84 17.13 25.99 -0.55
CA ARG A 84 17.33 26.05 -2.01
C ARG A 84 16.57 27.19 -2.70
N HIS A 85 15.63 27.82 -1.99
CA HIS A 85 14.82 28.93 -2.47
C HIS A 85 15.22 30.28 -1.85
N SER A 86 16.40 30.35 -1.21
CA SER A 86 17.04 31.57 -0.69
C SER A 86 18.27 31.91 -1.53
#